data_AF-A0A4P9X380-F1
#
_entry.id   AF-A0A4P9X380-F1
#
_cell.length_a   1.000
_cell.length_b   1.000
_cell.length_c   1.000
_cell.angle_alpha   90.00
_cell.angle_beta   90.00
_cell.angle_gamma   90.00
#
_symmetry.space_group_name_H-M   'P 1'
#
loop_
_entity.id
_entity.type
_entity.pdbx_description
1 polymer ?
#
loop_
_entity_poly.entity_id
_entity_poly.type
_entity_poly.pdbx_seq_one_letter_code
_entity_poly.pdbx_strand_id
1 'polypeptide(L)'
;MDDSAASTDHPAVTNIRAITHVRYGPWRLRTWYWSPYPDVFQIAELVVCRACCLYFASAAALRAHHRHCRAAACGAPPGTCVYTASDVAVYRVRGDAEPLFCTSLALLAKLWIDQKERCYHVPLFDFYVLPAVPLTVLGYFSRHRQHRTRCMSCLLVLPPFQHQGYAQLLIDLSYQLLVREGQSGVPEEPLSERGAAAFTAYWRRTLVR
;
A
#
# COMPACT_ATOMS: atom_id res chain seq x y z
N MET A 1 -46.87 -5.92 -15.55
CA MET A 1 -47.47 -6.58 -14.39
C MET A 1 -46.81 -7.95 -14.33
N ASP A 2 -45.91 -8.30 -13.43
CA ASP A 2 -45.22 -7.64 -12.32
C ASP A 2 -44.09 -8.63 -11.97
N ASP A 3 -42.88 -8.41 -12.46
CA ASP A 3 -41.70 -9.24 -12.13
C ASP A 3 -41.06 -8.64 -10.87
N SER A 4 -41.55 -9.08 -9.72
CA SER A 4 -40.98 -8.73 -8.41
C SER A 4 -39.67 -9.50 -8.21
N ALA A 5 -38.57 -8.89 -8.63
CA ALA A 5 -37.23 -9.33 -8.31
C ALA A 5 -37.05 -9.34 -6.77
N ALA A 6 -36.95 -10.55 -6.21
CA ALA A 6 -36.60 -10.76 -4.82
C ALA A 6 -35.21 -10.17 -4.56
N SER A 7 -35.18 -9.02 -3.89
CA SER A 7 -33.97 -8.45 -3.31
C SER A 7 -33.42 -9.46 -2.29
N THR A 8 -32.34 -10.15 -2.66
CA THR A 8 -31.61 -11.03 -1.76
C THR A 8 -30.86 -10.14 -0.77
N ASP A 9 -31.54 -9.90 0.34
CA ASP A 9 -31.06 -9.22 1.53
C ASP A 9 -29.73 -9.87 1.95
N HIS A 10 -28.63 -9.18 1.68
CA HIS A 10 -27.33 -9.60 2.19
C HIS A 10 -27.38 -9.36 3.69
N PRO A 11 -27.33 -10.41 4.53
CA PRO A 11 -27.39 -10.21 5.96
C PRO A 11 -26.24 -9.29 6.34
N ALA A 12 -26.58 -8.18 6.98
CA ALA A 12 -25.64 -7.23 7.53
C ALA A 12 -24.75 -7.95 8.56
N VAL A 13 -23.67 -8.58 8.07
CA VAL A 13 -22.58 -9.08 8.90
C VAL A 13 -22.14 -7.88 9.70
N THR A 14 -22.39 -7.93 11.00
CA THR A 14 -22.04 -6.90 11.95
C THR A 14 -20.54 -6.67 11.77
N ASN A 15 -20.18 -5.55 11.15
CA ASN A 15 -18.82 -5.23 10.69
C ASN A 15 -17.95 -4.86 11.89
N ILE A 16 -17.75 -5.82 12.79
CA ILE A 16 -16.81 -5.71 13.89
C ILE A 16 -15.44 -5.76 13.24
N ARG A 17 -14.75 -4.61 13.23
CA ARG A 17 -13.35 -4.53 12.79
C ARG A 17 -12.51 -5.43 13.68
N ALA A 18 -12.29 -6.67 13.25
CA ALA A 18 -11.54 -7.63 14.03
C ALA A 18 -10.11 -7.14 14.25
N ILE A 19 -9.48 -6.54 13.23
CA ILE A 19 -8.16 -5.93 13.33
C ILE A 19 -8.28 -4.46 13.73
N THR A 20 -8.08 -4.18 15.02
CA THR A 20 -8.11 -2.80 15.56
C THR A 20 -6.73 -2.13 15.54
N HIS A 21 -5.67 -2.93 15.62
CA HIS A 21 -4.29 -2.45 15.67
C HIS A 21 -3.34 -3.30 14.83
N VAL A 22 -2.28 -2.66 14.32
CA VAL A 22 -1.13 -3.34 13.71
C VAL A 22 0.12 -3.01 14.53
N ARG A 23 0.83 -4.04 14.99
CA ARG A 23 2.19 -3.92 15.50
C ARG A 23 3.15 -3.93 14.33
N TYR A 24 3.76 -2.78 14.04
CA TYR A 24 4.72 -2.59 12.97
C TYR A 24 6.04 -2.11 13.60
N GLY A 25 7.00 -3.00 13.80
CA GLY A 25 8.22 -2.67 14.56
C GLY A 25 7.90 -2.07 15.95
N PRO A 26 8.45 -0.89 16.31
CA PRO A 26 8.13 -0.22 17.58
C PRO A 26 6.74 0.44 17.59
N TRP A 27 6.08 0.58 16.43
CA TRP A 27 4.83 1.29 16.33
C TRP A 27 3.61 0.38 16.56
N ARG A 28 2.61 0.89 17.28
CA ARG A 28 1.29 0.30 17.43
C ARG A 28 0.29 1.19 16.71
N LEU A 29 -0.16 0.77 15.53
CA LEU A 29 -0.92 1.60 14.60
C LEU A 29 -2.41 1.27 14.69
N ARG A 30 -3.25 2.26 15.00
CA ARG A 30 -4.71 2.10 14.94
C ARG A 30 -5.17 2.00 13.49
N THR A 31 -6.00 1.01 13.18
CA THR A 31 -6.60 0.81 11.85
C THR A 31 -7.85 1.65 11.67
N TRP A 32 -8.19 1.99 10.43
CA TRP A 32 -9.34 2.83 10.12
C TRP A 32 -10.42 2.11 9.32
N TYR A 33 -10.04 1.06 8.60
CA TYR A 33 -10.95 0.29 7.76
C TYR A 33 -10.72 -1.20 7.94
N TRP A 34 -11.71 -1.99 7.56
CA TRP A 34 -11.57 -3.43 7.45
C TRP A 34 -10.66 -3.80 6.28
N SER A 35 -9.90 -4.88 6.43
CA SER A 35 -9.07 -5.49 5.39
C SER A 35 -9.32 -7.00 5.33
N PRO A 36 -9.40 -7.59 4.13
CA PRO A 36 -9.78 -8.98 3.92
C PRO A 36 -8.63 -9.95 4.24
N TYR A 37 -7.99 -9.85 5.40
CA TYR A 37 -7.06 -10.88 5.86
C TYR A 37 -7.79 -12.22 6.05
N PRO A 38 -7.11 -13.37 5.88
CA PRO A 38 -7.72 -14.67 6.18
C PRO A 38 -8.26 -14.72 7.61
N ASP A 39 -9.32 -15.50 7.85
CA ASP A 39 -10.07 -15.49 9.12
C ASP A 39 -9.19 -15.72 10.36
N VAL A 40 -8.18 -16.59 10.25
CA VAL A 40 -7.22 -16.86 11.34
C VAL A 40 -6.38 -15.64 11.75
N PHE A 41 -6.35 -14.60 10.91
CA PHE A 41 -5.68 -13.32 11.14
C PHE A 41 -6.66 -12.17 11.39
N GLN A 42 -7.97 -12.43 11.45
CA GLN A 42 -8.98 -11.48 11.90
C GLN A 42 -8.93 -11.39 13.44
N ILE A 43 -7.83 -10.86 13.96
CA ILE A 43 -7.51 -10.72 15.39
C ILE A 43 -7.31 -9.25 15.78
N ALA A 44 -7.51 -8.93 17.06
CA ALA A 44 -7.46 -7.56 17.60
C ALA A 44 -6.18 -6.79 17.23
N GLU A 45 -5.02 -7.45 17.32
CA GLU A 45 -3.71 -6.88 17.01
C GLU A 45 -2.91 -7.80 16.08
N LEU A 46 -2.69 -7.36 14.85
CA LEU A 46 -1.90 -8.08 13.85
C LEU A 46 -0.43 -7.65 13.94
N VAL A 47 0.51 -8.59 13.83
CA VAL A 47 1.95 -8.28 13.83
C VAL A 47 2.48 -8.33 12.40
N VAL A 48 3.12 -7.27 11.93
CA VAL A 48 3.57 -7.17 10.54
C VAL A 48 5.07 -6.94 10.45
N CYS A 49 5.75 -7.70 9.61
CA CYS A 49 7.16 -7.53 9.33
C CYS A 49 7.39 -6.23 8.56
N ARG A 50 8.26 -5.37 9.09
CA ARG A 50 8.60 -4.09 8.47
C ARG A 50 9.35 -4.18 7.14
N ALA A 51 10.01 -5.31 6.88
CA ALA A 51 10.84 -5.52 5.71
C ALA A 51 10.04 -6.07 4.51
N CYS A 52 9.24 -7.12 4.74
CA CYS A 52 8.53 -7.84 3.67
C CYS A 52 7.00 -7.66 3.70
N CYS A 53 6.47 -6.90 4.67
CA CYS A 53 5.05 -6.69 4.91
C CYS A 53 4.23 -7.95 5.28
N LEU A 54 4.87 -9.12 5.41
CA LEU A 54 4.20 -10.35 5.83
C LEU A 54 3.65 -10.21 7.25
N TYR A 55 2.51 -10.84 7.50
CA TYR A 55 1.71 -10.68 8.71
C TYR A 55 1.67 -11.96 9.54
N PHE A 56 1.50 -11.79 10.84
CA PHE A 56 1.62 -12.83 11.85
C PHE A 56 0.64 -12.60 13.01
N ALA A 57 0.20 -13.69 13.63
CA ALA A 57 -0.67 -13.63 14.80
C ALA A 57 0.06 -13.23 16.10
N SER A 58 1.40 -13.31 16.13
CA SER A 58 2.17 -13.01 17.34
C SER A 58 3.60 -12.52 17.05
N ALA A 59 4.18 -11.82 18.02
CA ALA A 59 5.58 -11.41 17.96
C ALA A 59 6.55 -12.60 17.92
N ALA A 60 6.18 -13.74 18.52
CA ALA A 60 6.99 -14.96 18.46
C ALA A 60 7.06 -15.52 17.03
N ALA A 61 5.94 -15.54 16.32
CA ALA A 61 5.90 -15.96 14.91
C ALA A 61 6.71 -15.01 14.01
N LEU A 62 6.61 -13.69 14.23
CA LEU A 62 7.45 -12.71 13.53
C LEU A 62 8.95 -12.95 13.78
N ARG A 63 9.36 -13.20 15.04
CA ARG A 63 10.75 -13.52 15.38
C ARG A 63 11.24 -14.78 14.67
N ALA A 64 10.39 -15.80 14.55
CA ALA A 64 10.71 -17.00 13.79
C ALA A 64 10.91 -16.71 12.30
N HIS A 65 10.05 -15.86 11.72
CA HIS A 65 10.17 -15.41 10.34
C HIS A 65 11.46 -14.64 10.05
N HIS A 66 11.91 -13.77 10.95
CA HIS A 66 13.10 -12.94 10.71
C HIS A 66 14.37 -13.75 10.39
N ARG A 67 14.48 -15.00 10.86
CA ARG A 67 15.60 -15.90 10.51
C ARG A 67 15.65 -16.27 9.02
N HIS A 68 14.54 -16.15 8.32
CA HIS A 68 14.39 -16.54 6.92
C HIS A 68 13.82 -15.40 6.05
N CYS A 69 13.79 -14.17 6.58
CA CYS A 69 13.22 -13.02 5.88
C CYS A 69 14.20 -12.54 4.80
N ARG A 70 13.98 -12.96 3.55
CA ARG A 70 14.82 -12.58 2.40
C ARG A 70 14.98 -11.06 2.26
N ALA A 71 13.89 -10.30 2.37
CA ALA A 71 13.94 -8.84 2.26
C ALA A 71 14.84 -8.23 3.35
N ALA A 72 14.70 -8.68 4.60
CA ALA A 72 15.54 -8.20 5.70
C ALA A 72 17.02 -8.59 5.50
N ALA A 73 17.29 -9.82 5.04
CA ALA A 73 18.65 -10.28 4.76
C ALA A 73 19.32 -9.50 3.62
N CYS A 74 18.57 -9.15 2.57
CA CYS A 74 19.06 -8.36 1.44
C CYS A 74 19.16 -6.85 1.77
N GLY A 75 18.50 -6.36 2.82
CA GLY A 75 18.48 -4.94 3.18
C GLY A 75 17.66 -4.05 2.23
N ALA A 76 16.93 -4.63 1.28
CA ALA A 76 16.11 -3.92 0.30
C ALA A 76 14.77 -4.65 0.04
N PRO A 77 13.70 -3.92 -0.39
CA PRO A 77 12.52 -4.56 -0.95
C PRO A 77 12.90 -5.46 -2.15
N PRO A 78 12.12 -6.51 -2.46
CA PRO A 78 12.35 -7.27 -3.67
C PRO A 78 12.15 -6.38 -4.91
N GLY A 79 12.65 -6.80 -6.07
CA GLY A 79 12.52 -6.05 -7.32
C GLY A 79 13.71 -5.14 -7.64
N THR A 80 13.46 -4.05 -8.36
CA THR A 80 14.52 -3.20 -8.95
C THR A 80 14.46 -1.80 -8.40
N CYS A 81 15.59 -1.25 -7.97
CA CYS A 81 15.69 0.17 -7.63
C CYS A 81 15.51 1.02 -8.90
N VAL A 82 14.53 1.92 -8.91
CA VAL A 82 14.17 2.76 -10.08
C VAL A 82 14.39 4.25 -9.84
N TYR A 83 14.68 4.64 -8.59
CA TYR A 83 15.00 6.00 -8.21
C TYR A 83 15.95 5.98 -7.03
N THR A 84 16.97 6.82 -7.08
CA THR A 84 17.89 7.10 -5.97
C THR A 84 18.22 8.58 -5.98
N ALA A 85 18.09 9.23 -4.83
CA ALA A 85 18.60 10.58 -4.61
C ALA A 85 18.96 10.75 -3.14
N SER A 86 20.20 11.15 -2.86
CA SER A 86 20.72 11.29 -1.50
C SER A 86 20.53 10.00 -0.68
N ASP A 87 19.74 10.06 0.40
CA ASP A 87 19.41 8.97 1.32
C ASP A 87 18.09 8.26 0.98
N VAL A 88 17.47 8.60 -0.16
CA VAL A 88 16.18 8.09 -0.59
C VAL A 88 16.33 7.14 -1.77
N ALA A 89 15.63 6.01 -1.72
CA ALA A 89 15.51 5.07 -2.83
C ALA A 89 14.04 4.65 -3.03
N VAL A 90 13.64 4.35 -4.27
CA VAL A 90 12.34 3.73 -4.56
C VAL A 90 12.53 2.48 -5.41
N TYR A 91 11.87 1.40 -5.02
CA TYR A 91 11.97 0.09 -5.67
C TYR A 91 10.67 -0.23 -6.40
N ARG A 92 10.77 -0.61 -7.67
CA ARG A 92 9.66 -1.19 -8.43
C ARG A 92 9.60 -2.69 -8.19
N VAL A 93 8.51 -3.12 -7.58
CA VAL A 93 8.18 -4.52 -7.30
C VAL A 93 7.01 -4.92 -8.18
N ARG A 94 7.20 -5.90 -9.06
CA ARG A 94 6.12 -6.37 -9.94
C ARG A 94 5.25 -7.37 -9.19
N GLY A 95 3.93 -7.19 -9.22
CA GLY A 95 3.00 -8.09 -8.55
C GLY A 95 2.95 -9.50 -9.13
N ASP A 96 3.34 -9.70 -10.39
CA ASP A 96 3.44 -11.02 -11.02
C ASP A 96 4.70 -11.80 -10.59
N ALA A 97 5.78 -11.10 -10.25
CA ALA A 97 7.04 -11.68 -9.83
C ALA A 97 7.13 -11.91 -8.32
N GLU A 98 6.49 -11.03 -7.53
CA GLU A 98 6.57 -11.04 -6.05
C GLU A 98 5.15 -11.00 -5.43
N PRO A 99 4.27 -11.97 -5.76
CA PRO A 99 2.85 -11.91 -5.40
C PRO A 99 2.62 -11.90 -3.88
N LEU A 100 3.45 -12.61 -3.10
CA LEU A 100 3.32 -12.64 -1.64
C LEU A 100 3.62 -11.27 -1.01
N PHE A 101 4.69 -10.61 -1.44
CA PHE A 101 5.05 -9.28 -0.95
C PHE A 101 3.97 -8.27 -1.31
N CYS A 102 3.56 -8.24 -2.59
CA CYS A 102 2.59 -7.28 -3.09
C CYS A 102 1.19 -7.48 -2.48
N THR A 103 0.75 -8.72 -2.30
CA THR A 103 -0.52 -9.04 -1.63
C THR A 103 -0.48 -8.62 -0.16
N SER A 104 0.62 -8.93 0.55
CA SER A 104 0.78 -8.55 1.96
C SER A 104 0.79 -7.03 2.14
N LEU A 105 1.48 -6.29 1.26
CA LEU A 105 1.46 -4.83 1.24
C LEU A 105 0.08 -4.26 0.90
N ALA A 106 -0.65 -4.88 -0.04
CA ALA A 106 -2.00 -4.45 -0.42
C ALA A 106 -3.01 -4.65 0.74
N LEU A 107 -2.95 -5.78 1.43
CA LEU A 107 -3.75 -6.07 2.64
C LEU A 107 -3.41 -5.11 3.78
N LEU A 108 -2.13 -4.82 4.00
CA LEU A 108 -1.70 -3.82 4.98
C LEU A 108 -2.27 -2.46 4.63
N ALA A 109 -2.20 -2.06 3.36
CA ALA A 109 -2.66 -0.75 2.93
C ALA A 109 -4.17 -0.56 3.09
N LYS A 110 -4.95 -1.62 2.85
CA LYS A 110 -6.41 -1.59 2.98
C LYS A 110 -6.90 -1.17 4.38
N LEU A 111 -6.08 -1.36 5.42
CA LEU A 111 -6.41 -0.93 6.78
C LEU A 111 -6.49 0.61 6.94
N TRP A 112 -5.93 1.38 5.99
CA TRP A 112 -5.94 2.86 5.98
C TRP A 112 -6.42 3.47 4.65
N ILE A 113 -6.83 2.64 3.69
CA ILE A 113 -7.46 3.07 2.43
C ILE A 113 -8.86 2.48 2.39
N ASP A 114 -9.86 3.34 2.34
CA ASP A 114 -11.27 2.94 2.30
C ASP A 114 -11.59 2.18 1.01
N GLN A 115 -11.43 2.88 -0.12
CA GLN A 115 -11.78 2.44 -1.47
C GLN A 115 -10.65 1.67 -2.15
N LYS A 116 -10.11 0.63 -1.46
CA LYS A 116 -9.16 -0.31 -2.06
C LYS A 116 -9.84 -1.66 -2.29
N GLU A 117 -10.09 -2.00 -3.54
CA GLU A 117 -10.82 -3.22 -3.88
C GLU A 117 -9.89 -4.40 -4.20
N ARG A 118 -8.71 -4.13 -4.79
CA ARG A 118 -7.81 -5.18 -5.28
C ARG A 118 -6.67 -5.47 -4.29
N CYS A 119 -6.94 -6.35 -3.33
CA CYS A 119 -5.94 -6.82 -2.37
C CYS A 119 -5.22 -8.11 -2.83
N TYR A 120 -5.95 -9.03 -3.46
CA TYR A 120 -5.42 -10.33 -3.90
C TYR A 120 -5.06 -10.40 -5.38
N HIS A 121 -5.57 -9.46 -6.20
CA HIS A 121 -5.35 -9.43 -7.64
C HIS A 121 -4.18 -8.51 -8.02
N VAL A 122 -2.98 -8.85 -7.54
CA VAL A 122 -1.75 -8.05 -7.74
C VAL A 122 -0.97 -8.25 -9.05
N PRO A 123 -1.09 -9.33 -9.85
CA PRO A 123 -0.23 -9.56 -11.02
C PRO A 123 -0.23 -8.45 -12.08
N LEU A 124 -1.31 -7.67 -12.18
CA LEU A 124 -1.44 -6.56 -13.13
C LEU A 124 -0.87 -5.23 -12.62
N PHE A 125 -0.30 -5.20 -11.41
CA PHE A 125 0.17 -3.98 -10.78
C PHE A 125 1.68 -4.00 -10.57
N ASP A 126 2.30 -2.84 -10.81
CA ASP A 126 3.62 -2.52 -10.28
C ASP A 126 3.44 -1.73 -8.97
N PHE A 127 4.25 -2.06 -7.97
CA PHE A 127 4.31 -1.41 -6.67
C PHE A 127 5.63 -0.64 -6.57
N TYR A 128 5.55 0.67 -6.34
CA TYR A 128 6.70 1.55 -6.17
C TYR A 128 6.89 1.83 -4.68
N VAL A 129 7.80 1.08 -4.07
CA VAL A 129 7.99 0.97 -2.62
C VAL A 129 9.12 1.87 -2.16
N LEU A 130 8.82 2.72 -1.18
CA LEU A 130 9.77 3.59 -0.49
C LEU A 130 10.19 2.95 0.84
N PRO A 131 11.45 2.52 0.99
CA PRO A 131 11.99 2.00 2.25
C PRO A 131 12.82 3.05 3.02
N ALA A 132 13.10 2.77 4.29
CA ALA A 132 14.18 3.34 5.09
C ALA A 132 15.18 2.25 5.52
N VAL A 133 16.37 2.67 5.97
CA VAL A 133 17.41 1.81 6.57
C VAL A 133 17.36 1.90 8.10
N PRO A 134 17.44 0.78 8.86
CA PRO A 134 17.35 -0.60 8.40
C PRO A 134 15.99 -0.91 7.78
N LEU A 135 15.95 -1.85 6.81
CA LEU A 135 14.82 -2.04 5.90
C LEU A 135 13.45 -1.98 6.59
N THR A 136 12.76 -0.88 6.33
CA THR A 136 11.41 -0.57 6.82
C THR A 136 10.62 0.04 5.67
N VAL A 137 9.54 -0.60 5.23
CA VAL A 137 8.65 -0.02 4.19
C VAL A 137 7.93 1.20 4.80
N LEU A 138 8.15 2.38 4.23
CA LEU A 138 7.53 3.62 4.70
C LEU A 138 6.20 3.88 4.00
N GLY A 139 6.13 3.55 2.72
CA GLY A 139 4.99 3.82 1.87
C GLY A 139 5.18 3.26 0.48
N TYR A 140 4.14 3.36 -0.33
CA TYR A 140 4.17 2.97 -1.72
C TYR A 140 3.10 3.70 -2.52
N PHE A 141 3.23 3.68 -3.84
CA PHE A 141 2.07 3.72 -4.72
C PHE A 141 2.05 2.48 -5.62
N SER A 142 0.86 2.06 -6.06
CA SER A 142 0.72 1.02 -7.10
C SER A 142 0.22 1.63 -8.40
N ARG A 143 0.57 1.04 -9.54
CA ARG A 143 0.10 1.45 -10.87
C ARG A 143 -0.30 0.23 -11.69
N HIS A 144 -1.47 0.28 -12.31
CA HIS A 144 -1.94 -0.80 -13.19
C HIS A 144 -1.19 -0.77 -14.52
N ARG A 145 -0.60 -1.89 -14.94
CA ARG A 145 0.27 -1.97 -16.12
C ARG A 145 -0.46 -1.71 -17.44
N GLN A 146 -1.77 -1.96 -17.50
CA GLN A 146 -2.56 -1.76 -18.72
C GLN A 146 -3.22 -0.36 -18.80
N HIS A 147 -3.37 0.35 -17.68
CA HIS A 147 -3.97 1.69 -17.66
C HIS A 147 -2.89 2.76 -17.72
N ARG A 148 -2.32 2.94 -18.91
CA ARG A 148 -1.07 3.70 -19.06
C ARG A 148 -1.21 5.18 -18.66
N THR A 149 -2.37 5.80 -18.89
CA THR A 149 -2.64 7.22 -18.55
C THR A 149 -2.89 7.50 -17.06
N ARG A 150 -3.00 6.46 -16.21
CA ARG A 150 -3.16 6.64 -14.76
C ARG A 150 -1.79 6.72 -14.10
N CYS A 151 -1.50 7.80 -13.37
CA CYS A 151 -0.22 7.94 -12.67
C CYS A 151 -0.09 6.95 -11.49
N MET A 152 -1.21 6.64 -10.83
CA MET A 152 -1.29 5.66 -9.74
C MET A 152 -2.71 5.15 -9.53
N SER A 153 -2.83 4.01 -8.86
CA SER A 153 -4.08 3.36 -8.43
C SER A 153 -4.28 3.37 -6.92
N CYS A 154 -3.20 3.30 -6.14
CA CYS A 154 -3.25 3.45 -4.69
C CYS A 154 -2.01 4.23 -4.24
N LEU A 155 -2.15 5.04 -3.19
CA LEU A 155 -1.05 5.71 -2.52
C LEU A 155 -1.22 5.54 -1.02
N LEU A 156 -0.16 5.12 -0.34
CA LEU A 156 -0.10 5.11 1.12
C LEU A 156 1.30 5.45 1.60
N VAL A 157 1.37 6.39 2.53
CA VAL A 157 2.47 6.47 3.49
C VAL A 157 1.92 5.97 4.82
N LEU A 158 2.60 5.00 5.44
CA LEU A 158 2.12 4.42 6.70
C LEU A 158 1.97 5.52 7.75
N PRO A 159 0.96 5.42 8.65
CA PRO A 159 0.66 6.46 9.64
C PRO A 159 1.85 7.11 10.36
N PRO A 160 2.85 6.36 10.89
CA PRO A 160 3.93 6.97 11.66
C PRO A 160 4.92 7.78 10.80
N PHE A 161 4.87 7.65 9.46
CA PHE A 161 5.80 8.29 8.54
C PHE A 161 5.15 9.42 7.72
N GLN A 162 3.90 9.76 8.02
CA GLN A 162 3.21 10.85 7.34
C GLN A 162 3.80 12.21 7.71
N HIS A 163 3.48 13.24 6.93
CA HIS A 163 3.95 14.63 7.11
C HIS A 163 5.48 14.85 6.98
N GLN A 164 6.22 13.85 6.49
CA GLN A 164 7.68 13.95 6.22
C GLN A 164 8.02 14.15 4.74
N GLY A 165 7.04 14.53 3.90
CA GLY A 165 7.26 14.74 2.46
C GLY A 165 7.22 13.48 1.58
N TYR A 166 7.23 12.27 2.15
CA TYR A 166 7.24 11.01 1.38
C TYR A 166 6.07 10.86 0.39
N ALA A 167 4.86 11.33 0.74
CA ALA A 167 3.74 11.28 -0.19
C ALA A 167 3.99 12.15 -1.43
N GLN A 168 4.68 13.27 -1.26
CA GLN A 168 4.98 14.21 -2.34
C GLN A 168 6.04 13.66 -3.26
N LEU A 169 7.07 13.04 -2.69
CA LEU A 169 8.07 12.29 -3.44
C LEU A 169 7.41 11.19 -4.29
N LEU A 170 6.49 10.41 -3.71
CA LEU A 170 5.80 9.32 -4.43
C LEU A 170 4.89 9.86 -5.53
N ILE A 171 4.17 10.97 -5.29
CA ILE A 171 3.35 11.64 -6.32
C ILE A 171 4.23 12.18 -7.44
N ASP A 172 5.31 12.90 -7.13
CA ASP A 172 6.24 13.44 -8.12
C ASP A 172 6.82 12.31 -9.00
N LEU A 173 7.33 11.26 -8.36
CA LEU A 173 7.85 10.09 -9.08
C LEU A 173 6.80 9.46 -10.01
N SER A 174 5.53 9.37 -9.58
CA SER A 174 4.46 8.83 -10.43
C SER A 174 4.24 9.64 -11.71
N TYR A 175 4.35 10.98 -11.64
CA TYR A 175 4.28 11.86 -12.80
C TYR A 175 5.53 11.76 -13.67
N GLN A 176 6.72 11.73 -13.06
CA GLN A 176 7.98 11.60 -13.80
C GLN A 176 8.07 10.29 -14.61
N LEU A 177 7.49 9.20 -14.09
CA LEU A 177 7.39 7.94 -14.83
C LEU A 177 6.51 8.06 -16.08
N LEU A 178 5.37 8.75 -16.00
CA LEU A 178 4.52 9.01 -17.16
C LEU A 178 5.24 9.85 -18.22
N VAL A 179 5.91 10.93 -17.79
CA VAL A 179 6.67 11.81 -18.69
C VAL A 179 7.75 11.02 -19.45
N ARG A 180 8.49 10.15 -18.75
CA ARG A 180 9.48 9.27 -19.37
C ARG A 180 8.89 8.26 -20.35
N GLU A 181 7.64 7.87 -20.17
CA GLU A 181 6.90 7.01 -21.09
C GLU A 181 6.28 7.78 -22.27
N GLY A 182 6.52 9.10 -22.37
CA GLY A 182 5.93 9.96 -23.39
C GLY A 182 4.43 10.21 -23.17
N GLN A 183 3.97 10.12 -21.91
CA GLN A 183 2.57 10.23 -21.55
C GLN A 183 2.31 11.41 -20.60
N SER A 184 1.12 11.98 -20.71
CA SER A 184 0.50 12.78 -19.66
C SER A 184 -0.55 11.92 -18.95
N GLY A 185 -0.84 12.22 -17.68
CA GLY A 185 -1.79 11.44 -16.92
C GLY A 185 -2.34 12.14 -15.70
N VAL A 186 -3.37 11.54 -15.15
CA VAL A 186 -4.10 11.99 -13.97
C VAL A 186 -4.11 10.88 -12.91
N PRO A 187 -4.33 11.21 -11.63
CA PRO A 187 -4.64 10.19 -10.63
C PRO A 187 -5.87 9.37 -10.99
N GLU A 188 -5.97 8.16 -10.44
CA GLU A 188 -7.21 7.38 -10.49
C GLU A 188 -8.31 8.05 -9.66
N GLU A 189 -9.50 8.19 -10.25
CA GLU A 189 -10.69 8.73 -9.60
C GLU A 189 -11.69 7.61 -9.27
N PRO A 190 -12.46 7.75 -8.17
CA PRO A 190 -12.41 8.85 -7.20
C PRO A 190 -11.22 8.73 -6.23
N LEU A 191 -10.62 9.87 -5.89
CA LEU A 191 -9.60 9.94 -4.83
C LEU A 191 -10.27 9.86 -3.45
N SER A 192 -9.63 9.13 -2.51
CA SER A 192 -9.96 9.30 -1.09
C SER A 192 -9.72 10.76 -0.65
N GLU A 193 -10.42 11.24 0.38
CA GLU A 193 -10.24 12.59 0.93
C GLU A 193 -8.75 12.93 1.19
N ARG A 194 -8.03 11.97 1.76
CA ARG A 194 -6.59 12.10 2.05
C ARG A 194 -5.75 12.09 0.78
N GLY A 195 -6.13 11.31 -0.22
CA GLY A 195 -5.52 11.32 -1.55
C GLY A 195 -5.70 12.69 -2.22
N ALA A 196 -6.92 13.21 -2.24
CA ALA A 196 -7.24 14.53 -2.79
C ALA A 196 -6.44 15.64 -2.10
N ALA A 197 -6.37 15.62 -0.77
CA ALA A 197 -5.54 16.55 0.00
C ALA A 197 -4.05 16.44 -0.36
N ALA A 198 -3.51 15.22 -0.50
CA ALA A 198 -2.12 15.01 -0.88
C ALA A 198 -1.79 15.52 -2.30
N PHE A 199 -2.67 15.28 -3.27
CA PHE A 199 -2.53 15.78 -4.64
C PHE A 199 -2.69 17.30 -4.72
N THR A 200 -3.65 17.88 -4.01
CA THR A 200 -3.83 19.34 -3.95
C THR A 200 -2.59 20.02 -3.34
N ALA A 201 -2.04 19.46 -2.26
CA ALA A 201 -0.81 19.96 -1.66
C ALA A 201 0.42 19.81 -2.57
N TYR A 202 0.41 18.83 -3.49
CA TYR A 202 1.43 18.67 -4.51
C TYR A 202 1.31 19.74 -5.60
N TRP A 203 0.13 19.84 -6.24
CA TRP A 203 -0.08 20.80 -7.32
C TRP A 203 0.14 22.25 -6.87
N ARG A 204 -0.28 22.62 -5.65
CA ARG A 204 0.00 23.95 -5.09
C ARG A 204 1.49 24.25 -4.99
N ARG A 205 2.34 23.26 -4.71
CA ARG A 205 3.79 23.45 -4.63
C ARG A 205 4.44 23.52 -6.01
N THR A 206 3.97 22.70 -6.94
CA THR A 206 4.57 22.62 -8.29
C THR A 206 4.18 23.82 -9.15
N LEU A 207 2.95 24.34 -9.03
CA LEU A 207 2.49 25.52 -9.79
C LEU A 207 3.05 26.85 -9.27
N VAL A 208 3.57 26.89 -8.04
CA VAL A 208 4.17 28.08 -7.43
C VAL A 208 5.70 28.13 -7.64
N ARG A 209 6.28 27.10 -8.25
CA ARG A 209 7.68 27.08 -8.71
C ARG A 209 7.78 27.59 -10.14
#